data_AF-A0A4Q4HQB2-F1
#
_entry.id   AF-A0A4Q4HQB2-F1
#
_cell.length_a   1.000
_cell.length_b   1.000
_cell.length_c   1.000
_cell.angle_alpha   90.00
_cell.angle_beta   90.00
_cell.angle_gamma   90.00
#
_symmetry.space_group_name_H-M   'P 1'
#
loop_
_entity.id
_entity.type
_entity.pdbx_description
1 polymer ?
#
loop_
_entity_poly.entity_id
_entity_poly.type
_entity_poly.pdbx_seq_one_letter_code
_entity_poly.pdbx_strand_id
1 'polypeptide(L)' 'PFNPDTSAGAETECVSMFRYEAHVRPSSVQSQDYTFKVPDWPGMYEQQGESLNGQLEQYEIFDYPGR' A
#
# COMPACT_ATOMS: atom_id res chain seq x y z
N PRO A 1 23.85 -12.75 12.54
CA PRO A 1 23.80 -11.78 13.66
C PRO A 1 23.87 -10.35 13.09
N PHE A 2 23.31 -9.33 13.76
CA PHE A 2 23.46 -7.92 13.34
C PHE A 2 24.73 -7.33 13.97
N ASN A 3 25.62 -6.77 13.16
CA ASN A 3 26.86 -6.12 13.61
C ASN A 3 26.94 -4.69 13.05
N PRO A 4 26.53 -3.67 13.81
CA PRO A 4 26.52 -2.29 13.33
C PRO A 4 27.91 -1.67 13.15
N ASP A 5 28.96 -2.35 13.62
CA ASP A 5 30.33 -1.84 13.53
C ASP A 5 30.93 -2.19 12.15
N THR A 6 30.91 -1.22 11.24
CA THR A 6 31.49 -1.36 9.90
C THR A 6 33.00 -1.17 9.88
N SER A 7 33.59 -0.70 10.99
CA SER A 7 35.02 -0.38 11.10
C SER A 7 35.87 -1.58 11.53
N ALA A 8 35.32 -2.47 12.35
CA ALA A 8 35.93 -3.73 12.74
C ALA A 8 35.47 -4.81 11.76
N GLY A 9 36.40 -5.33 10.95
CA GLY A 9 36.10 -6.43 10.03
C GLY A 9 35.43 -7.59 10.77
N ALA A 10 34.23 -8.00 10.32
CA ALA A 10 33.50 -9.08 10.96
C ALA A 10 34.18 -10.42 10.69
N GLU A 11 34.52 -11.17 11.74
CA GLU A 11 35.11 -12.51 11.63
C GLU A 11 34.08 -13.60 11.26
N THR A 12 32.79 -13.28 11.33
CA THR A 12 31.66 -14.16 11.02
C THR A 12 30.65 -13.44 10.13
N GLU A 13 29.91 -14.17 9.29
CA GLU A 13 28.89 -13.58 8.43
C GLU A 13 27.81 -12.85 9.26
N CYS A 14 27.67 -11.55 9.00
CA CYS A 14 26.75 -10.69 9.72
C CYS A 14 26.10 -9.64 8.80
N VAL A 15 24.90 -9.20 9.16
CA VAL A 15 24.27 -8.03 8.54
C VAL A 15 24.80 -6.80 9.27
N SER A 16 25.40 -5.84 8.56
CA SER A 16 25.93 -4.61 9.17
C SER A 16 25.08 -3.38 8.91
N MET A 17 24.18 -3.45 7.94
CA MET A 17 23.22 -2.40 7.62
C MET A 17 21.95 -3.03 7.05
N PHE A 18 20.80 -2.48 7.45
CA PHE A 18 19.55 -2.68 6.76
C PHE A 18 18.79 -1.35 6.72
N ARG A 19 17.97 -1.17 5.69
CA ARG A 19 17.09 -0.01 5.55
C ARG A 19 15.67 -0.52 5.37
N TYR A 20 14.75 0.12 6.07
CA TYR A 20 13.33 -0.15 5.97
C TYR A 20 12.60 1.16 5.64
N GLU A 21 11.68 1.09 4.68
CA GLU A 21 10.87 2.23 4.25
C GLU A 21 9.40 1.84 4.22
N ALA A 22 8.55 2.76 4.66
CA ALA A 22 7.10 2.62 4.66
C ALA A 22 6.48 3.92 4.13
N HIS A 23 5.44 3.81 3.32
CA HIS A 23 4.71 4.95 2.76
C HIS A 23 3.24 4.82 3.12
N VAL A 24 2.60 5.94 3.47
CA VAL A 24 1.15 5.97 3.66
C VAL A 24 0.45 5.82 2.30
N ARG A 25 -0.48 4.88 2.20
CA ARG A 25 -1.27 4.60 0.99
C ARG A 25 -2.77 4.56 1.31
N PRO A 26 -3.67 4.76 0.34
CA PRO A 26 -5.09 4.52 0.54
C PRO A 26 -5.36 3.11 1.07
N SER A 27 -6.27 3.01 2.04
CA SER A 27 -6.73 1.74 2.59
C SER A 27 -7.76 1.07 1.68
N SER A 28 -8.53 1.86 0.95
CA SER A 28 -9.48 1.38 -0.06
C SER A 28 -9.63 2.40 -1.18
N VAL A 29 -10.03 1.91 -2.35
CA VAL A 29 -10.44 2.71 -3.50
C VAL A 29 -11.82 2.22 -3.93
N GLN A 30 -12.77 3.14 -4.03
CA GLN A 30 -14.07 2.90 -4.61
C GLN A 30 -14.22 3.73 -5.90
N SER A 31 -14.65 3.09 -6.98
CA SER A 31 -14.93 3.77 -8.25
C SER A 31 -16.38 3.57 -8.62
N GLN A 32 -16.99 4.59 -9.23
CA GLN A 32 -18.34 4.51 -9.78
C GLN A 32 -18.33 4.85 -11.27
N ASP A 33 -19.16 4.14 -12.04
CA ASP A 33 -19.45 4.45 -13.43
C ASP A 33 -20.95 4.48 -13.72
N TYR A 34 -21.32 5.28 -14.72
CA TYR A 34 -22.68 5.34 -15.23
C TYR A 34 -22.72 5.02 -16.72
N THR A 35 -23.69 4.21 -17.12
CA THR A 35 -24.00 3.96 -18.53
C THR A 35 -25.47 4.22 -18.81
N PHE A 36 -25.74 5.07 -19.80
CA PHE A 36 -27.11 5.40 -20.21
C PHE A 36 -27.89 4.17 -20.74
N LYS A 37 -27.17 3.11 -21.16
CA LYS A 37 -27.79 1.88 -21.68
C LYS A 37 -28.45 1.04 -20.58
N VAL A 38 -27.96 1.17 -19.36
CA VAL A 38 -28.42 0.39 -18.19
C VAL A 38 -28.40 1.35 -16.99
N PRO A 39 -29.41 2.24 -16.85
CA PRO A 39 -29.40 3.29 -15.84
C PRO A 39 -29.47 2.76 -14.40
N ASP A 40 -30.00 1.55 -14.22
CA ASP A 40 -30.06 0.86 -12.92
C ASP A 40 -28.78 0.04 -12.64
N TRP A 41 -27.78 0.09 -13.53
CA TRP A 41 -26.51 -0.59 -13.28
C TRP A 41 -25.78 0.11 -12.12
N PRO A 42 -25.44 -0.61 -11.04
CA PRO A 42 -24.83 0.02 -9.87
C PRO A 42 -23.49 0.71 -10.18
N GLY A 43 -22.71 0.16 -11.13
CA GLY A 43 -21.45 0.75 -11.57
C GLY A 43 -20.38 0.90 -10.49
N MET A 44 -20.58 0.31 -9.31
CA MET A 44 -19.67 0.40 -8.17
C MET A 44 -18.59 -0.68 -8.24
N TYR A 45 -17.33 -0.28 -8.08
CA TYR A 45 -16.18 -1.15 -7.91
C TYR A 45 -15.43 -0.76 -6.64
N GLU A 46 -14.94 -1.74 -5.89
CA GLU A 46 -14.19 -1.53 -4.65
C GLU A 46 -12.93 -2.39 -4.66
N GLN A 47 -11.82 -1.77 -4.29
CA GLN A 47 -10.53 -2.43 -4.13
C GLN A 47 -9.94 -2.06 -2.77
N GLN A 48 -9.65 -3.08 -1.96
CA GLN A 48 -8.93 -2.92 -0.70
C GLN A 48 -7.43 -2.79 -0.97
N GLY A 49 -6.75 -1.96 -0.19
CA GLY A 49 -5.31 -1.73 -0.28
C GLY A 49 -4.50 -2.96 0.09
N GLU A 50 -3.45 -3.25 -0.68
CA GLU A 50 -2.57 -4.39 -0.42
C GLU A 50 -1.53 -4.04 0.65
N SER A 51 -1.61 -4.72 1.81
CA SER A 51 -0.66 -4.61 2.93
C SER A 51 -0.43 -3.17 3.41
N LEU A 52 -1.18 -2.80 4.44
CA LEU A 52 -1.16 -1.50 5.09
C LEU A 52 0.14 -1.21 5.87
N ASN A 53 1.01 -2.21 6.05
CA ASN A 53 2.32 -2.04 6.68
C ASN A 53 2.25 -1.33 8.04
N GLY A 54 1.19 -1.61 8.82
CA GLY A 54 0.94 -1.00 10.13
C GLY A 54 0.23 0.37 10.11
N GLN A 55 -0.16 0.89 8.94
CA GLN A 55 -0.96 2.13 8.83
C GLN A 55 -2.45 1.88 9.16
N LEU A 56 -3.19 2.97 9.41
CA LEU A 56 -4.64 2.93 9.69
C LEU A 56 -5.48 2.73 8.43
N GLU A 57 -6.65 2.12 8.59
CA GLU A 57 -7.60 1.81 7.51
C GLU A 57 -8.52 2.97 7.10
N GLN A 58 -8.23 4.20 7.55
CA GLN A 58 -9.19 5.30 7.50
C GLN A 58 -9.17 6.13 6.20
N TYR A 59 -8.09 6.04 5.41
CA TYR A 59 -7.92 6.91 4.24
C TYR A 59 -8.39 6.21 2.98
N GLU A 60 -9.62 6.50 2.59
CA GLU A 60 -10.30 5.92 1.42
C GLU A 60 -10.33 6.91 0.26
N ILE A 61 -10.27 6.40 -0.97
CA ILE A 61 -10.45 7.22 -2.18
C ILE A 61 -11.75 6.84 -2.86
N PHE A 62 -12.48 7.85 -3.33
CA PHE A 62 -13.61 7.68 -4.23
C PHE A 62 -13.32 8.35 -5.58
N ASP A 63 -13.55 7.66 -6.70
CA ASP A 63 -13.37 8.19 -8.05
C ASP A 63 -14.63 8.02 -8.94
N TYR A 64 -14.89 9.03 -9.77
CA TYR A 64 -15.96 9.02 -10.78
C TYR A 64 -15.62 9.99 -11.94
N PRO A 65 -15.77 9.57 -13.21
CA PRO A 65 -16.02 8.20 -13.67
C PRO A 65 -14.79 7.30 -13.45
N GLY A 66 -15.03 6.01 -13.23
CA GLY A 66 -13.98 5.01 -13.03
C GLY A 66 -13.01 4.95 -14.20
N ARG A 67 -11.70 4.79 -13.92
CA ARG A 67 -10.63 4.70 -14.92
C ARG A 67 -9.90 3.36 -14.86
#